data_AF-H5U5G3-F1
#
_entry.id   AF-H5U5G3-F1
#
_cell.length_a   1.000
_cell.length_b   1.000
_cell.length_c   1.000
_cell.angle_alpha   90.00
_cell.angle_beta   90.00
_cell.angle_gamma   90.00
#
_symmetry.space_group_name_H-M   'P 1'
#
loop_
_entity.id
_entity.type
_entity.pdbx_description
1 polymer ?
#
loop_
_entity_poly.entity_id
_entity_poly.type
_entity_poly.pdbx_seq_one_letter_code
_entity_poly.pdbx_strand_id
1 'polypeptide(L)'
;MASPGQAKFIANRQRELAKLHQFAKGIDEDLPEYQPLFDEALDLSSGQATAKIESLYDEIVAFRRQHRITRWIGKDGRYELEPRAWPDDPHH
;
A
#
# COMPACT_ATOMS: atom_id res chain seq x y z
N MET A 1 -16.43 12.31 4.24
CA MET A 1 -15.27 11.62 4.83
C MET A 1 -15.25 10.18 4.35
N ALA A 2 -14.06 9.58 4.30
CA ALA A 2 -13.87 8.20 3.89
C ALA A 2 -14.35 7.28 5.01
N SER A 3 -14.68 6.03 4.68
CA SER A 3 -14.90 5.03 5.71
C SER A 3 -13.58 4.68 6.43
N PRO A 4 -13.61 4.26 7.70
CA PRO A 4 -12.41 3.75 8.38
C PRO A 4 -11.75 2.58 7.65
N GLY A 5 -12.52 1.79 6.90
CA GLY A 5 -12.00 0.72 6.05
C GLY A 5 -11.16 1.26 4.88
N GLN A 6 -11.67 2.28 4.18
CA GLN A 6 -10.92 2.95 3.11
C GLN A 6 -9.66 3.64 3.65
N ALA A 7 -9.76 4.36 4.77
CA ALA A 7 -8.61 5.03 5.38
C ALA A 7 -7.52 4.03 5.81
N LYS A 8 -7.90 2.90 6.44
CA LYS A 8 -6.98 1.79 6.75
C LYS A 8 -6.30 1.26 5.50
N PHE A 9 -7.04 1.08 4.41
CA PHE A 9 -6.49 0.55 3.17
C PHE A 9 -5.46 1.52 2.56
N ILE A 10 -5.82 2.80 2.43
CA ILE A 10 -4.97 3.85 1.86
C ILE A 10 -3.66 3.96 2.66
N ALA A 11 -3.74 4.08 3.99
CA ALA A 11 -2.56 4.21 4.84
C ALA A 11 -1.59 3.02 4.70
N ASN A 12 -2.13 1.80 4.62
CA ASN A 12 -1.30 0.60 4.42
C ASN A 12 -0.64 0.57 3.03
N ARG A 13 -1.35 0.98 1.97
CA ARG A 13 -0.79 1.02 0.61
C ARG A 13 0.26 2.11 0.44
N GLN A 14 0.09 3.25 1.10
CA GLN A 14 1.13 4.29 1.13
C GLN A 14 2.42 3.78 1.80
N ARG A 15 2.31 3.04 2.92
CA ARG A 15 3.46 2.41 3.58
C ARG A 15 4.13 1.33 2.72
N GLU A 16 3.34 0.51 2.02
CA GLU A 16 3.86 -0.48 1.07
C GLU A 16 4.65 0.20 -0.06
N LEU A 17 4.07 1.22 -0.69
CA LEU A 17 4.72 1.99 -1.75
C LEU A 17 6.02 2.64 -1.25
N ALA A 18 6.02 3.20 -0.04
CA ALA A 18 7.24 3.73 0.59
C ALA A 18 8.32 2.64 0.75
N LYS A 19 7.96 1.43 1.20
CA LYS A 19 8.93 0.33 1.29
C LYS A 19 9.45 -0.11 -0.06
N LEU A 20 8.60 -0.15 -1.09
CA LEU A 20 9.01 -0.48 -2.46
C LEU A 20 10.05 0.52 -2.97
N HIS A 21 9.83 1.82 -2.74
CA HIS A 21 10.80 2.86 -3.08
C HIS A 21 12.12 2.73 -2.32
N GLN A 22 12.07 2.48 -1.01
CA GLN A 22 13.27 2.25 -0.20
C GLN A 22 14.05 1.02 -0.71
N PHE A 23 13.36 -0.10 -0.95
CA PHE A 23 13.95 -1.32 -1.46
C PHE A 23 14.62 -1.13 -2.82
N ALA A 24 13.95 -0.46 -3.77
CA ALA A 24 14.52 -0.16 -5.08
C ALA A 24 15.77 0.73 -5.04
N LYS A 25 15.92 1.52 -3.97
CA LYS A 25 17.11 2.35 -3.70
C LYS A 25 18.16 1.65 -2.84
N GLY A 26 17.89 0.43 -2.35
CA GLY A 26 18.76 -0.27 -1.40
C GLY A 26 18.80 0.36 -0.01
N ILE A 27 17.76 1.10 0.37
CA ILE A 27 17.61 1.78 1.66
C ILE A 27 16.80 0.88 2.60
N ASP A 28 17.21 0.81 3.86
CA ASP A 28 16.47 0.12 4.93
C ASP A 28 16.19 1.09 6.09
N GLU A 29 15.23 1.98 5.86
CA GLU A 29 14.74 2.95 6.83
C GLU A 29 13.38 2.52 7.38
N ASP A 30 12.99 3.15 8.49
CA ASP A 30 11.66 2.98 9.04
C ASP A 30 10.57 3.45 8.07
N LEU A 31 9.41 2.82 8.17
CA LEU A 31 8.24 3.20 7.40
C LEU A 31 7.60 4.48 7.96
N PRO A 32 6.92 5.27 7.12
CA PRO A 32 6.07 6.35 7.60
C PRO A 32 5.11 5.87 8.69
N GLU A 33 4.91 6.72 9.69
CA GLU A 33 4.00 6.43 10.78
C GLU A 33 2.58 6.19 10.25
N TYR A 34 1.92 5.17 10.81
CA TYR A 34 0.61 4.75 10.33
C TYR A 34 -0.50 5.75 10.67
N GLN A 35 -0.48 6.33 11.88
CA GLN A 35 -1.59 7.13 12.38
C GLN A 35 -1.79 8.43 11.57
N PRO A 36 -0.73 9.21 11.24
CA PRO A 36 -0.89 10.38 10.38
C PRO A 36 -1.47 10.04 9.00
N LEU A 37 -1.00 8.96 8.38
CA LEU A 37 -1.52 8.50 7.08
C LEU A 37 -2.99 8.08 7.15
N PHE A 38 -3.38 7.45 8.26
CA PHE A 38 -4.77 7.05 8.48
C PHE A 38 -5.68 8.26 8.65
N ASP A 39 -5.26 9.26 9.44
CA ASP A 39 -6.03 10.47 9.70
C ASP A 39 -6.18 11.29 8.40
N GLU A 40 -5.10 11.47 7.63
CA GLU A 40 -5.13 12.10 6.31
C GLU A 40 -6.10 11.39 5.34
N ALA A 41 -6.09 10.05 5.34
CA ALA A 41 -6.96 9.27 4.49
C ALA A 41 -8.43 9.32 4.92
N LEU A 42 -8.70 9.52 6.22
CA LEU A 42 -10.05 9.63 6.77
C LEU A 42 -10.72 10.95 6.38
N ASP A 43 -9.93 12.02 6.27
CA ASP A 43 -10.38 13.36 5.90
C ASP A 43 -10.80 13.47 4.42
N LEU A 44 -10.38 12.53 3.57
CA LEU A 44 -10.83 12.48 2.17
C LEU A 44 -12.35 12.33 2.06
N SER A 45 -12.97 12.92 1.04
CA SER A 45 -14.32 12.49 0.67
C SER A 45 -14.31 11.04 0.16
N SER A 46 -15.46 10.33 0.24
CA SER A 46 -15.53 8.93 -0.23
C SER A 46 -15.10 8.78 -1.70
N GLY A 47 -15.43 9.74 -2.56
CA GLY A 47 -15.01 9.71 -3.97
C GLY A 47 -13.49 9.89 -4.12
N GLN A 48 -12.90 10.81 -3.37
CA GLN A 48 -11.43 10.99 -3.35
C GLN A 48 -10.73 9.75 -2.78
N ALA A 49 -11.29 9.11 -1.75
CA ALA A 49 -10.75 7.89 -1.18
C ALA A 49 -10.74 6.74 -2.19
N THR A 50 -11.84 6.52 -2.92
CA THR A 50 -11.89 5.52 -4.00
C THR A 50 -10.86 5.82 -5.09
N ALA A 51 -10.79 7.06 -5.58
CA ALA A 51 -9.80 7.44 -6.59
C ALA A 51 -8.35 7.26 -6.09
N LYS A 52 -8.08 7.53 -4.80
CA LYS A 52 -6.77 7.34 -4.19
C LYS A 52 -6.41 5.85 -4.09
N ILE A 53 -7.37 5.00 -3.79
CA ILE A 53 -7.19 3.54 -3.73
C ILE A 53 -6.79 2.99 -5.11
N GLU A 54 -7.51 3.38 -6.16
CA GLU A 54 -7.22 2.97 -7.53
C GLU A 54 -5.83 3.45 -7.97
N SER A 55 -5.53 4.73 -7.74
CA SER A 55 -4.21 5.30 -8.06
C SER A 55 -3.06 4.58 -7.34
N LEU A 56 -3.21 4.24 -6.06
CA LEU A 56 -2.17 3.53 -5.31
C LEU A 56 -2.00 2.09 -5.82
N TYR A 57 -3.07 1.43 -6.24
CA TYR A 57 -3.00 0.10 -6.84
C TYR A 57 -2.17 0.12 -8.12
N ASP A 58 -2.51 1.02 -9.04
CA ASP A 58 -1.82 1.16 -10.33
C ASP A 58 -0.34 1.50 -10.15
N GLU A 59 -0.04 2.43 -9.23
CA GLU A 59 1.33 2.84 -8.93
C GLU A 59 2.17 1.69 -8.36
N ILE A 60 1.63 0.92 -7.40
CA ILE A 60 2.32 -0.24 -6.82
C ILE A 60 2.58 -1.32 -7.88
N VAL A 61 1.59 -1.62 -8.73
CA VAL A 61 1.73 -2.62 -9.79
C VAL A 61 2.77 -2.17 -10.82
N ALA A 62 2.71 -0.92 -11.27
CA ALA A 62 3.66 -0.35 -12.22
C ALA A 62 5.09 -0.36 -11.65
N PHE A 63 5.27 0.08 -10.41
CA PHE A 63 6.56 0.14 -9.75
C PHE A 63 7.20 -1.25 -9.60
N ARG A 64 6.43 -2.24 -9.13
CA ARG A 64 6.90 -3.62 -9.02
C ARG A 64 7.33 -4.19 -10.37
N ARG A 65 6.57 -3.93 -11.43
CA ARG A 65 6.93 -4.35 -12.81
C ARG A 65 8.23 -3.70 -13.27
N GLN A 66 8.37 -2.38 -13.10
CA GLN A 66 9.54 -1.62 -13.51
C GLN A 66 10.82 -2.11 -12.81
N HIS A 67 10.75 -2.35 -11.49
CA HIS A 67 11.90 -2.75 -10.69
C HIS A 67 12.07 -4.27 -10.56
N ARG A 68 11.24 -5.06 -11.26
CA ARG A 68 11.20 -6.54 -11.22
C ARG A 68 11.13 -7.08 -9.78
N ILE A 69 10.42 -6.37 -8.90
CA ILE A 69 10.23 -6.78 -7.51
C ILE A 69 9.17 -7.87 -7.48
N THR A 70 9.62 -9.11 -7.31
CA THR A 70 8.75 -10.30 -7.21
C THR A 70 8.47 -10.72 -5.77
N ARG A 71 9.20 -10.17 -4.80
CA ARG A 71 9.00 -10.42 -3.37
C ARG A 71 7.82 -9.62 -2.82
N TRP A 72 7.01 -10.26 -1.99
CA TRP A 72 5.92 -9.60 -1.28
C TRP A 72 6.48 -8.85 -0.07
N ILE A 73 6.11 -7.58 0.04
CA ILE A 73 6.47 -6.72 1.14
C ILE A 73 5.17 -6.31 1.82
N GLY A 74 5.02 -6.71 3.07
CA GLY A 74 3.85 -6.40 3.88
C GLY A 74 3.80 -4.91 4.28
N LYS A 75 2.64 -4.49 4.79
CA LYS A 75 2.40 -3.13 5.33
C LYS A 75 3.29 -2.75 6.53
N ASP A 76 3.93 -3.75 7.14
CA ASP A 76 4.89 -3.63 8.23
C ASP A 76 6.35 -3.62 7.74
N GLY A 77 6.56 -3.67 6.41
CA GLY A 77 7.87 -3.68 5.78
C GLY A 77 8.57 -5.03 5.83
N ARG A 78 7.91 -6.08 6.32
CA ARG A 78 8.47 -7.44 6.37
C ARG A 78 8.24 -8.17 5.05
N TYR A 79 9.18 -9.04 4.70
CA TYR A 79 8.99 -9.95 3.58
C TYR A 79 7.93 -10.98 3.95
N GLU A 80 6.82 -10.99 3.21
CA GLU A 80 5.83 -12.04 3.32
C GLU A 80 6.30 -13.20 2.43
N LEU A 81 6.56 -14.36 3.04
CA LEU A 81 6.95 -15.58 2.31
C LEU A 81 5.78 -16.15 1.51
N GLU A 82 4.55 -15.76 1.86
CA GLU A 82 3.32 -16.19 1.20
C GLU A 82 2.58 -14.98 0.62
N PRO A 83 2.02 -15.07 -0.60
CA PRO A 83 1.18 -14.02 -1.16
C PRO A 83 -0.05 -13.80 -0.27
N ARG A 84 -0.34 -12.54 0.09
CA ARG A 84 -1.59 -12.21 0.78
C ARG A 84 -2.78 -12.54 -0.12
N ALA A 85 -3.68 -13.41 0.34
CA ALA A 85 -4.96 -13.64 -0.32
C ALA A 85 -5.71 -12.31 -0.43
N TRP A 86 -6.02 -11.90 -1.65
CA TRP A 86 -6.96 -10.80 -1.87
C TRP A 86 -8.37 -11.26 -1.46
N PRO A 87 -9.24 -10.35 -1.01
CA PRO A 87 -10.67 -10.67 -0.84
C PRO A 87 -11.34 -11.20 -2.12
N ASP A 88 -10.73 -10.95 -3.30
CA ASP A 88 -11.18 -11.38 -4.62
C ASP A 88 -10.04 -12.05 -5.43
N ASP A 89 -9.28 -12.97 -4.82
CA ASP A 89 -8.40 -13.87 -5.57
C ASP A 89 -9.25 -15.01 -6.19
N PRO A 90 -9.35 -15.15 -7.53
CA PRO A 90 -10.19 -16.16 -8.17
C PRO A 90 -9.71 -17.62 -7.98
N HIS A 91 -8.67 -17.84 -7.17
CA HIS A 91 -8.12 -19.17 -6.87
C HIS A 91 -8.36 -19.67 -5.43
N HIS A 92 -9.34 -19.12 -4.71
CA HIS A 92 -9.94 -19.76 -3.53
C HIS A 92 -11.46 -19.77 -3.58
#